data_AF-A0A370H552-F1
#
_entry.id   AF-A0A370H552-F1
#
_cell.length_a   1.000
_cell.length_b   1.000
_cell.length_c   1.000
_cell.angle_alpha   90.00
_cell.angle_beta   90.00
_cell.angle_gamma   90.00
#
_symmetry.space_group_name_H-M   'P 1'
#
loop_
_entity.id
_entity.type
_entity.pdbx_description
1 polymer ?
#
loop_
_entity_poly.entity_id
_entity_poly.type
_entity_poly.pdbx_seq_one_letter_code
_entity_poly.pdbx_strand_id
1 'polypeptide(L)'
;MYSDTDQWLRIRHRILVEGVSRKQVVRDTGISINTVRKMLRYPQPVSYGPKQRTFPKLGPYIDMIRRMLKNEDVASGTPIPSPHEIYERMREQGYSGSCGTVRNYVSSLKHKERRLWEAAYDHTKLLDRRSAVTFLVRLARRTCSSKAQRALSELSTTGGPAADNTAEAYQEELSNRAAFTWMRKVLQKKISGAALRGELGGVRDLSTLLNNFYEGRLSERNRSLAVLANIRGWKADTICTFLGIDRKTYHSYLQAFGQGGAETLFAGRTAASRKLDDEGLKSLIFATLHKPPRNYGVNRTTWTMATLSHVLSDKGHPACRDTIRKIVHQAGWRWRKARIVLTSTDPDYSEKLDRLRSVLSRLQPDEAFFSIDEFGPFAVKMHGGRALTPPGELRTVPQRQKSHGCLIITAALELSQNRITHFYSEKKNTTEMIRMAEALVETCPAYRTLYLSWDAASWHMSKRLRGWIAKHNASAHLCIRPLVVTVPLPAGAQFLNVIESVFSGMARAVIHNSNYSSVNEAKAAIDRYFAERNADFEAHPKRAGEKIWRCERQPAVFSAANNCKDSNYR
;
A
#
# COMPACT_ATOMS: atom_id res chain seq x y z
N MET A 1 13.13 2.95 -17.83
CA MET A 1 13.02 2.44 -19.21
C MET A 1 12.74 3.62 -20.14
N TYR A 2 13.77 4.43 -20.38
CA TYR A 2 13.86 5.53 -21.36
C TYR A 2 15.34 5.62 -21.71
N SER A 3 15.80 4.67 -22.51
CA SER A 3 17.21 4.48 -22.89
C SER A 3 17.48 4.80 -24.35
N ASP A 4 16.44 5.21 -25.09
CA ASP A 4 16.55 5.69 -26.47
C ASP A 4 17.15 7.11 -26.48
N THR A 5 18.35 7.23 -27.02
CA THR A 5 19.12 8.47 -27.13
C THR A 5 18.39 9.51 -28.00
N ASP A 6 17.69 9.09 -29.05
CA ASP A 6 16.99 10.00 -29.95
C ASP A 6 15.72 10.57 -29.31
N GLN A 7 14.99 9.76 -28.54
CA GLN A 7 13.87 10.26 -27.74
C GLN A 7 14.34 11.26 -26.67
N TRP A 8 15.49 10.99 -26.05
CA TRP A 8 16.08 11.84 -25.02
C TRP A 8 16.48 13.22 -25.55
N LEU A 9 17.17 13.25 -26.70
CA LEU A 9 17.61 14.49 -27.34
C LEU A 9 16.43 15.30 -27.89
N ARG A 10 15.42 14.66 -28.48
CA ARG A 10 14.21 15.33 -28.96
C ARG A 10 13.45 16.06 -27.85
N ILE A 11 13.30 15.43 -26.69
CA ILE A 11 12.60 16.06 -25.54
C ILE A 11 13.41 17.22 -24.96
N ARG A 12 14.73 17.11 -24.94
CA ARG A 12 15.61 18.22 -24.53
C ARG A 12 15.51 19.38 -25.52
N HIS A 13 15.54 19.13 -26.82
CA HIS A 13 15.40 20.14 -27.86
C HIS A 13 14.07 20.90 -27.76
N ARG A 14 12.94 20.18 -27.63
CA ARG A 14 11.61 20.81 -27.47
C ARG A 14 11.53 21.78 -26.29
N ILE A 15 12.23 21.49 -25.19
CA ILE A 15 12.14 22.30 -23.97
C ILE A 15 13.20 23.41 -23.94
N LEU A 16 14.45 23.09 -24.31
CA LEU A 16 15.60 24.00 -24.18
C LEU A 16 15.75 24.93 -25.39
N VAL A 17 15.27 24.52 -26.56
CA VAL A 17 15.42 25.29 -27.82
C VAL A 17 14.08 25.83 -28.28
N GLU A 18 13.04 24.98 -28.34
CA GLU A 18 11.70 25.39 -28.83
C GLU A 18 10.82 26.03 -27.75
N GLY A 19 11.29 26.11 -26.50
CA GLY A 19 10.58 26.79 -25.40
C GLY A 19 9.29 26.12 -24.91
N VAL A 20 9.02 24.87 -25.32
CA VAL A 20 7.79 24.16 -24.97
C VAL A 20 7.74 23.85 -23.47
N SER A 21 6.64 24.18 -22.81
CA SER A 21 6.51 23.97 -21.36
C SER A 21 6.59 22.49 -20.99
N ARG A 22 7.21 22.19 -19.85
CA ARG A 22 7.36 20.80 -19.34
C ARG A 22 6.00 20.09 -19.20
N LYS A 23 4.95 20.82 -18.78
CA LYS A 23 3.59 20.28 -18.67
C LYS A 23 2.99 19.95 -20.04
N GLN A 24 3.33 20.70 -21.08
CA GLN A 24 2.91 20.39 -22.46
C GLN A 24 3.64 19.15 -22.97
N VAL A 25 4.95 19.03 -22.75
CA VAL A 25 5.70 17.82 -23.13
C VAL A 25 5.17 16.57 -22.43
N VAL A 26 4.80 16.64 -21.16
CA VAL A 26 4.16 15.52 -20.45
C VAL A 26 2.83 15.11 -21.09
N ARG A 27 2.00 16.08 -21.49
CA ARG A 27 0.73 15.82 -22.19
C ARG A 27 0.96 15.19 -23.56
N ASP A 28 1.90 15.73 -24.34
CA ASP A 28 2.18 15.28 -25.71
C ASP A 28 2.85 13.89 -25.77
N THR A 29 3.70 13.57 -24.79
CA THR A 29 4.55 12.36 -24.83
C THR A 29 4.08 11.27 -23.87
N GLY A 30 3.20 11.58 -22.92
CA GLY A 30 2.81 10.66 -21.84
C GLY A 30 3.93 10.33 -20.84
N ILE A 31 5.11 10.96 -20.99
CA ILE A 31 6.26 10.72 -20.14
C ILE A 31 6.05 11.45 -18.82
N SER A 32 6.29 10.76 -17.70
CA SER A 32 6.08 11.36 -16.38
C SER A 32 6.89 12.65 -16.20
N ILE A 33 6.32 13.63 -15.48
CA ILE A 33 7.00 14.91 -15.20
C ILE A 33 8.37 14.70 -14.53
N ASN A 34 8.52 13.63 -13.73
CA ASN A 34 9.77 13.27 -13.08
C ASN A 34 10.81 12.74 -14.08
N THR A 35 10.38 12.01 -15.11
CA THR A 35 11.26 11.59 -16.20
C THR A 35 11.66 12.76 -17.08
N VAL A 36 10.76 13.68 -17.41
CA VAL A 36 11.10 14.90 -18.19
C VAL A 36 12.12 15.75 -17.43
N ARG A 37 11.94 15.94 -16.11
CA ARG A 37 12.94 16.60 -15.24
C ARG A 37 14.29 15.87 -15.27
N LYS A 38 14.29 14.54 -15.26
CA LYS A 38 15.52 13.73 -15.37
C LYS A 38 16.20 13.91 -16.73
N MET A 39 15.44 13.96 -17.82
CA MET A 39 15.94 14.19 -19.18
C MET A 39 16.58 15.57 -19.34
N LEU A 40 16.10 16.58 -18.62
CA LEU A 40 16.72 17.91 -18.59
C LEU A 40 18.00 17.94 -17.74
N ARG A 41 18.02 17.19 -16.63
CA ARG A 41 19.18 17.12 -15.72
C ARG A 41 20.40 16.42 -16.34
N TYR A 42 20.20 15.41 -17.19
CA TYR A 42 21.30 14.64 -17.78
C TYR A 42 21.32 14.78 -19.31
N PRO A 43 22.46 15.11 -19.95
CA PRO A 43 22.56 15.28 -21.41
C PRO A 43 22.23 14.03 -22.22
N GLN A 44 22.51 12.85 -21.65
CA GLN A 44 22.26 11.54 -22.27
C GLN A 44 21.50 10.61 -21.31
N PRO A 45 20.84 9.55 -21.82
CA PRO A 45 20.17 8.57 -20.99
C PRO A 45 21.11 7.95 -19.96
N VAL A 46 20.77 8.10 -18.67
CA VAL A 46 21.51 7.41 -17.61
C VAL A 46 21.21 5.92 -17.73
N SER A 47 22.19 5.16 -18.22
CA SER A 47 22.19 3.71 -18.17
C SER A 47 22.06 3.27 -16.72
N TYR A 48 20.94 2.65 -16.36
CA TYR A 48 20.91 1.83 -15.17
C TYR A 48 21.76 0.60 -15.49
N GLY A 49 23.06 0.69 -15.18
CA GLY A 49 23.89 -0.50 -15.12
C GLY A 49 23.19 -1.54 -14.24
N PRO A 50 23.30 -2.83 -14.55
CA PRO A 50 22.77 -3.87 -13.66
C PRO A 50 23.30 -3.58 -12.26
N LYS A 51 22.40 -3.46 -11.27
CA LYS A 51 22.80 -3.38 -9.86
C LYS A 51 23.83 -4.47 -9.64
N GLN A 52 25.03 -4.09 -9.20
CA GLN A 52 26.10 -5.03 -8.93
C GLN A 52 25.56 -6.00 -7.88
N ARG A 53 25.28 -7.23 -8.30
CA ARG A 53 24.67 -8.22 -7.42
C ARG A 53 25.74 -8.63 -6.43
N THR A 54 25.62 -8.16 -5.20
CA THR A 54 26.47 -8.60 -4.09
C THR A 54 25.99 -9.98 -3.66
N PHE A 55 26.91 -10.94 -3.61
CA PHE A 55 26.62 -12.31 -3.17
C PHE A 55 27.33 -12.62 -1.84
N PRO A 56 26.91 -12.00 -0.71
CA PRO A 56 27.67 -12.07 0.55
C PRO A 56 27.84 -13.49 1.09
N LYS A 57 26.85 -14.37 0.91
CA LYS A 57 26.95 -15.80 1.30
C LYS A 57 27.85 -16.65 0.41
N LEU A 58 28.12 -16.19 -0.83
CA LEU A 58 28.98 -16.91 -1.78
C LEU A 58 30.45 -16.60 -1.57
N GLY A 59 30.79 -15.52 -0.86
CA GLY A 59 32.16 -15.00 -0.69
C GLY A 59 33.22 -16.10 -0.46
N PRO A 60 33.07 -16.94 0.58
CA PRO A 60 34.04 -18.01 0.89
C PRO A 60 34.17 -19.10 -0.19
N TYR A 61 33.17 -19.24 -1.06
CA TYR A 61 33.06 -20.32 -2.05
C TYR A 61 33.32 -19.85 -3.51
N ILE A 62 33.56 -18.55 -3.73
CA ILE A 62 33.76 -17.97 -5.08
C ILE A 62 34.93 -18.62 -5.82
N ASP A 63 36.05 -18.85 -5.13
CA ASP A 63 37.24 -19.42 -5.77
C ASP A 63 37.10 -20.92 -6.05
N MET A 64 36.29 -21.62 -5.26
CA MET A 64 35.90 -23.00 -5.57
C MET A 64 35.04 -23.07 -6.84
N ILE A 65 34.03 -22.20 -6.95
CA ILE A 65 33.18 -22.10 -8.15
C ILE A 65 34.03 -21.77 -9.39
N ARG A 66 35.00 -20.85 -9.27
CA ARG A 66 35.90 -20.50 -10.37
C ARG A 66 36.79 -21.67 -10.78
N ARG A 67 37.32 -22.44 -9.82
CA ARG A 67 38.11 -23.66 -10.11
C ARG A 67 37.29 -24.71 -10.83
N MET A 68 36.07 -24.98 -10.37
CA MET A 68 35.13 -25.91 -11.00
C MET A 68 34.72 -25.51 -12.42
N LEU A 69 34.64 -24.20 -12.69
CA LEU A 69 34.33 -23.69 -14.02
C LEU A 69 35.56 -23.58 -14.94
N LYS A 70 36.79 -23.62 -14.38
CA LYS A 70 38.03 -23.47 -15.14
C LYS A 70 38.62 -24.77 -15.68
N ASN A 71 38.31 -25.94 -15.09
CA ASN A 71 38.87 -27.27 -15.44
C ASN A 71 40.26 -27.23 -16.12
N GLU A 72 41.31 -27.22 -15.31
CA GLU A 72 42.70 -27.38 -15.76
C GLU A 72 43.07 -28.84 -16.11
N ASP A 73 42.22 -29.83 -15.86
CA ASP A 73 42.51 -31.22 -16.26
C ASP A 73 41.99 -31.55 -17.66
N VAL A 74 42.82 -31.22 -18.64
CA VAL A 74 42.64 -31.49 -20.08
C VAL A 74 42.62 -33.00 -20.40
N ALA A 75 42.92 -33.88 -19.44
CA ALA A 75 43.05 -35.32 -19.66
C ALA A 75 41.76 -36.15 -19.51
N SER A 76 40.71 -35.67 -18.82
CA SER A 76 39.58 -36.53 -18.40
C SER A 76 38.24 -36.31 -19.11
N GLY A 77 38.16 -35.39 -20.08
CA GLY A 77 36.96 -35.22 -20.94
C GLY A 77 35.65 -34.93 -20.19
N THR A 78 35.70 -34.56 -18.91
CA THR A 78 34.50 -34.48 -18.06
C THR A 78 33.71 -33.19 -18.35
N PRO A 79 32.37 -33.25 -18.48
CA PRO A 79 31.53 -32.08 -18.74
C PRO A 79 31.65 -31.00 -17.66
N ILE A 80 31.51 -29.73 -18.06
CA ILE A 80 31.45 -28.59 -17.12
C ILE A 80 30.27 -28.83 -16.16
N PRO A 81 30.48 -28.81 -14.83
CA PRO A 81 29.41 -29.04 -13.86
C PRO A 81 28.28 -28.02 -14.02
N SER A 82 27.05 -28.52 -14.01
CA SER A 82 25.84 -27.73 -13.98
C SER A 82 25.77 -26.88 -12.70
N PRO A 83 25.03 -25.75 -12.71
CA PRO A 83 24.86 -24.94 -11.51
C PRO A 83 24.25 -25.68 -10.32
N HIS A 84 23.56 -26.79 -10.56
CA HIS A 84 23.02 -27.67 -9.52
C HIS A 84 24.13 -28.55 -8.90
N GLU A 85 25.01 -29.13 -9.70
CA GLU A 85 26.15 -29.93 -9.21
C GLU A 85 27.16 -29.07 -8.44
N ILE A 86 27.38 -27.83 -8.88
CA ILE A 86 28.18 -26.85 -8.13
C ILE A 86 27.53 -26.55 -6.77
N TYR A 87 26.20 -26.48 -6.71
CA TYR A 87 25.46 -26.24 -5.48
C TYR A 87 25.54 -27.41 -4.49
N GLU A 88 25.36 -28.65 -4.93
CA GLU A 88 25.43 -29.82 -4.06
C GLU A 88 26.84 -30.00 -3.47
N ARG A 89 27.90 -29.86 -4.28
CA ARG A 89 29.29 -29.91 -3.78
C ARG A 89 29.62 -28.77 -2.80
N MET A 90 29.01 -27.60 -2.97
CA MET A 90 29.12 -26.51 -1.99
C MET A 90 28.40 -26.84 -0.69
N ARG A 91 27.23 -27.50 -0.77
CA ARG A 91 26.41 -27.90 0.38
C ARG A 91 27.14 -28.92 1.26
N GLU A 92 27.85 -29.87 0.65
CA GLU A 92 28.73 -30.82 1.33
C GLU A 92 29.84 -30.13 2.14
N GLN A 93 30.31 -28.97 1.69
CA GLN A 93 31.30 -28.12 2.40
C GLN A 93 30.65 -27.04 3.28
N GLY A 94 29.42 -27.25 3.73
CA GLY A 94 28.74 -26.39 4.72
C GLY A 94 28.08 -25.13 4.16
N TYR A 95 27.90 -25.02 2.83
CA TYR A 95 27.21 -23.85 2.26
C TYR A 95 25.73 -23.80 2.63
N SER A 96 25.32 -22.75 3.34
CA SER A 96 23.95 -22.51 3.84
C SER A 96 23.08 -21.64 2.92
N GLY A 97 23.52 -21.35 1.69
CA GLY A 97 22.77 -20.54 0.73
C GLY A 97 21.85 -21.35 -0.19
N SER A 98 21.15 -20.66 -1.09
CA SER A 98 20.22 -21.31 -2.04
C SER A 98 20.90 -21.72 -3.35
N CYS A 99 20.41 -22.77 -4.00
CA CYS A 99 20.82 -23.16 -5.37
C CYS A 99 20.60 -22.02 -6.38
N GLY A 100 19.53 -21.24 -6.21
CA GLY A 100 19.25 -20.06 -7.04
C GLY A 100 20.34 -18.99 -6.96
N THR A 101 20.99 -18.85 -5.80
CA THR A 101 22.11 -17.93 -5.59
C THR A 101 23.34 -18.35 -6.40
N VAL A 102 23.68 -19.64 -6.40
CA VAL A 102 24.77 -20.23 -7.21
C VAL A 102 24.46 -20.09 -8.71
N ARG A 103 23.25 -20.44 -9.14
CA ARG A 103 22.80 -20.31 -10.54
C ARG A 103 22.90 -18.88 -11.06
N ASN A 104 22.46 -17.91 -10.26
CA ASN A 104 22.52 -16.49 -10.62
C ASN A 104 23.96 -15.98 -10.75
N TYR A 105 24.87 -16.45 -9.90
CA TYR A 105 26.29 -16.11 -9.97
C TYR A 105 26.96 -16.71 -11.22
N VAL A 106 26.76 -18.01 -11.48
CA VAL A 106 27.30 -18.68 -12.68
C VAL A 106 26.76 -18.06 -13.98
N SER A 107 25.46 -17.74 -14.04
CA SER A 107 24.86 -17.03 -15.17
C SER A 107 25.47 -15.63 -15.37
N SER A 108 25.78 -14.92 -14.28
CA SER A 108 26.44 -13.60 -14.38
C SER A 108 27.84 -13.67 -14.97
N LEU A 109 28.59 -14.74 -14.70
CA LEU A 109 29.91 -14.98 -15.30
C LEU A 109 29.78 -15.22 -16.82
N LYS A 110 28.85 -16.08 -17.24
CA LYS A 110 28.57 -16.36 -18.66
C LYS A 110 28.12 -15.10 -19.43
N HIS A 111 27.29 -14.27 -18.81
CA HIS A 111 26.88 -12.99 -19.40
C HIS A 111 28.04 -11.98 -19.52
N LYS A 112 28.96 -11.96 -18.55
CA LYS A 112 30.15 -11.11 -18.60
C LYS A 112 31.08 -11.54 -19.73
N GLU A 113 31.27 -12.85 -19.89
CA GLU A 113 32.05 -13.43 -20.99
C GLU A 113 31.42 -13.11 -22.35
N ARG A 114 30.11 -13.33 -22.52
CA ARG A 114 29.38 -13.00 -23.74
C ARG A 114 29.50 -11.50 -24.11
N ARG A 115 29.40 -10.59 -23.13
CA ARG A 115 29.58 -9.15 -23.36
C ARG A 115 30.99 -8.79 -23.83
N LEU A 116 32.01 -9.49 -23.34
CA LEU A 116 33.39 -9.28 -23.80
C LEU A 116 33.55 -9.71 -25.26
N TRP A 117 32.92 -10.82 -25.65
CA TRP A 117 32.91 -11.28 -27.04
C TRP A 117 32.07 -10.40 -27.98
N GLU A 118 30.92 -9.90 -27.53
CA GLU A 118 30.12 -8.90 -28.26
C GLU A 118 30.92 -7.61 -28.48
N ALA A 119 31.63 -7.12 -27.45
CA ALA A 119 32.50 -5.95 -27.58
C ALA A 119 33.70 -6.20 -28.49
N ALA A 120 34.31 -7.39 -28.45
CA ALA A 120 35.39 -7.77 -29.35
C ALA A 120 34.91 -7.81 -30.82
N TYR A 121 33.71 -8.33 -31.07
CA TYR A 121 33.08 -8.35 -32.38
C TYR A 121 32.79 -6.93 -32.91
N ASP A 122 32.20 -6.08 -32.07
CA ASP A 122 31.94 -4.68 -32.44
C ASP A 122 33.24 -3.93 -32.73
N HIS A 123 34.31 -4.24 -31.99
CA HIS A 123 35.62 -3.64 -32.25
C HIS A 123 36.24 -4.14 -33.55
N THR A 124 36.07 -5.43 -33.90
CA THR A 124 36.53 -5.94 -35.20
C THR A 124 35.82 -5.30 -36.38
N LYS A 125 34.56 -4.86 -36.24
CA LYS A 125 33.83 -4.13 -37.29
C LYS A 125 34.37 -2.71 -37.54
N LEU A 126 35.04 -2.13 -36.56
CA LEU A 126 35.57 -0.76 -36.63
C LEU A 126 37.01 -0.72 -37.15
N LEU A 127 37.66 -1.87 -37.29
CA LEU A 127 39.03 -1.99 -37.78
C LEU A 127 39.05 -2.25 -39.28
N ASP A 128 40.07 -1.72 -39.97
CA ASP A 128 40.36 -2.14 -41.35
C ASP A 128 40.73 -3.63 -41.39
N ARG A 129 40.60 -4.25 -42.56
CA ARG A 129 40.78 -5.70 -42.73
C ARG A 129 42.13 -6.21 -42.17
N ARG A 130 43.22 -5.45 -42.32
CA ARG A 130 44.56 -5.87 -41.89
C ARG A 130 44.71 -5.79 -40.37
N SER A 131 44.13 -4.76 -39.76
CA SER A 131 44.08 -4.60 -38.31
C SER A 131 43.13 -5.59 -37.64
N ALA A 132 41.98 -5.87 -38.25
CA ALA A 132 41.00 -6.85 -37.77
C ALA A 132 41.59 -8.27 -37.75
N VAL A 133 42.28 -8.69 -38.83
CA VAL A 133 42.99 -9.98 -38.89
C VAL A 133 44.08 -10.04 -37.83
N THR A 134 44.87 -8.98 -37.66
CA THR A 134 45.91 -8.93 -36.63
C THR A 134 45.34 -9.05 -35.21
N PHE A 135 44.21 -8.37 -34.94
CA PHE A 135 43.50 -8.44 -33.67
C PHE A 135 42.98 -9.86 -33.40
N LEU A 136 42.33 -10.49 -34.39
CA LEU A 136 41.82 -11.87 -34.27
C LEU A 136 42.94 -12.89 -34.06
N VAL A 137 44.08 -12.75 -34.75
CA VAL A 137 45.26 -13.62 -34.53
C VAL A 137 45.84 -13.43 -33.13
N ARG A 138 45.94 -12.21 -32.62
CA ARG A 138 46.39 -11.94 -31.23
C ARG A 138 45.41 -12.48 -30.20
N LEU A 139 44.11 -12.36 -30.46
CA LEU A 139 43.04 -12.89 -29.61
C LEU A 139 43.13 -14.43 -29.55
N ALA A 140 43.22 -15.09 -30.71
CA ALA A 140 43.35 -16.54 -30.82
C ALA A 140 44.61 -17.09 -30.15
N ARG A 141 45.75 -16.39 -30.26
CA ARG A 141 47.02 -16.77 -29.61
C ARG A 141 46.99 -16.62 -28.08
N ARG A 142 46.16 -15.73 -27.53
CA ARG A 142 46.01 -15.53 -26.09
C ARG A 142 44.99 -16.46 -25.44
N THR A 143 44.09 -17.08 -26.23
CA THR A 143 43.00 -17.94 -25.74
C THR A 143 43.29 -19.44 -25.85
N CYS A 144 44.54 -19.87 -26.06
CA CYS A 144 44.95 -21.25 -26.41
C CYS A 144 44.13 -22.37 -25.74
N SER A 145 43.20 -22.93 -26.51
CA SER A 145 42.65 -24.27 -26.36
C SER A 145 42.66 -24.90 -27.75
N SER A 146 43.10 -26.16 -27.85
CA SER A 146 43.14 -26.96 -29.08
C SER A 146 41.81 -26.97 -29.88
N LYS A 147 40.68 -26.63 -29.25
CA LYS A 147 39.38 -26.43 -29.90
C LYS A 147 39.30 -25.20 -30.82
N ALA A 148 39.97 -24.09 -30.48
CA ALA A 148 39.92 -22.87 -31.29
C ALA A 148 40.66 -23.03 -32.63
N GLN A 149 41.74 -23.81 -32.63
CA GLN A 149 42.49 -24.16 -33.85
C GLN A 149 41.67 -25.08 -34.78
N ARG A 150 40.94 -26.06 -34.23
CA ARG A 150 40.02 -26.94 -34.99
C ARG A 150 38.83 -26.18 -35.60
N ALA A 151 38.19 -25.30 -34.84
CA ALA A 151 37.08 -24.48 -35.34
C ALA A 151 37.51 -23.50 -36.46
N LEU A 152 38.75 -22.99 -36.39
CA LEU A 152 39.34 -22.17 -37.46
C LEU A 152 39.67 -22.98 -38.73
N SER A 153 40.05 -24.26 -38.61
CA SER A 153 40.24 -25.14 -39.77
C SER A 153 38.92 -25.56 -40.44
N GLU A 154 37.83 -25.71 -39.68
CA GLU A 154 36.49 -26.04 -40.19
C GLU A 154 35.84 -24.85 -40.94
N LEU A 155 36.13 -23.61 -40.51
CA LEU A 155 35.73 -22.39 -41.22
C LEU A 155 36.48 -22.18 -42.55
N SER A 156 37.67 -22.75 -42.69
CA SER A 156 38.46 -22.69 -43.94
C SER A 156 37.97 -23.69 -45.00
N THR A 157 37.21 -24.71 -44.60
CA THR A 157 36.73 -25.80 -45.46
C THR A 157 35.27 -25.66 -45.88
N THR A 158 34.54 -24.70 -45.31
CA THR A 158 33.17 -24.37 -45.70
C THR A 158 33.18 -23.13 -46.61
N GLY A 159 33.37 -23.37 -47.91
CA GLY A 159 33.14 -22.35 -48.93
C GLY A 159 31.72 -21.81 -48.84
N GLY A 160 31.57 -20.51 -48.58
CA GLY A 160 30.28 -19.82 -48.70
C GLY A 160 29.78 -19.84 -50.16
N PRO A 161 28.47 -19.90 -50.40
CA PRO A 161 27.92 -20.05 -51.73
C PRO A 161 28.12 -18.82 -52.61
N ALA A 162 28.09 -19.10 -53.92
CA ALA A 162 28.47 -18.30 -55.08
C ALA A 162 27.81 -16.91 -55.21
N ALA A 163 28.48 -16.08 -56.02
CA ALA A 163 28.29 -14.64 -56.22
C ALA A 163 27.07 -14.21 -57.08
N ASP A 164 26.01 -15.01 -57.19
CA ASP A 164 24.85 -14.70 -58.07
C ASP A 164 23.77 -13.80 -57.44
N ASN A 165 23.80 -13.54 -56.13
CA ASN A 165 22.69 -12.88 -55.41
C ASN A 165 22.83 -11.37 -55.13
N THR A 166 23.83 -10.69 -55.71
CA THR A 166 24.14 -9.29 -55.34
C THR A 166 23.13 -8.27 -55.87
N ALA A 167 22.54 -8.50 -57.05
CA ALA A 167 21.55 -7.60 -57.65
C ALA A 167 20.18 -7.67 -56.95
N GLU A 168 19.70 -8.89 -56.65
CA GLU A 168 18.44 -9.09 -55.92
C GLU A 168 18.53 -8.58 -54.48
N ALA A 169 19.65 -8.84 -53.80
CA ALA A 169 19.90 -8.30 -52.46
C ALA A 169 19.94 -6.76 -52.44
N TYR A 170 20.52 -6.13 -53.47
CA TYR A 170 20.56 -4.67 -53.60
C TYR A 170 19.17 -4.07 -53.86
N GLN A 171 18.37 -4.67 -54.75
CA GLN A 171 16.98 -4.26 -54.99
C GLN A 171 16.09 -4.46 -53.76
N GLU A 172 16.31 -5.54 -53.01
CA GLU A 172 15.63 -5.79 -51.75
C GLU A 172 16.01 -4.74 -50.68
N GLU A 173 17.29 -4.37 -50.59
CA GLU A 173 17.74 -3.32 -49.67
C GLU A 173 17.13 -1.96 -50.03
N LEU A 174 17.06 -1.61 -51.32
CA LEU A 174 16.42 -0.39 -51.80
C LEU A 174 14.92 -0.35 -51.48
N SER A 175 14.20 -1.46 -51.73
CA SER A 175 12.77 -1.61 -51.40
C SER A 175 12.52 -1.48 -49.89
N ASN A 176 13.38 -2.11 -49.07
CA ASN A 176 13.31 -2.01 -47.61
C ASN A 176 13.54 -0.57 -47.12
N ARG A 177 14.52 0.14 -47.68
CA ARG A 177 14.77 1.56 -47.37
C ARG A 177 13.59 2.46 -47.78
N ALA A 178 12.98 2.21 -48.93
CA ALA A 178 11.80 2.94 -49.40
C ALA A 178 10.61 2.74 -48.45
N ALA A 179 10.34 1.50 -48.04
CA ALA A 179 9.29 1.17 -47.08
C ALA A 179 9.50 1.86 -45.72
N PHE A 180 10.72 1.79 -45.17
CA PHE A 180 11.08 2.47 -43.91
C PHE A 180 10.90 3.98 -44.01
N THR A 181 11.31 4.56 -45.14
CA THR A 181 11.19 5.99 -45.40
C THR A 181 9.72 6.41 -45.48
N TRP A 182 8.89 5.64 -46.20
CA TRP A 182 7.46 5.90 -46.30
C TRP A 182 6.78 5.81 -44.93
N MET A 183 6.94 4.69 -44.20
CA MET A 183 6.34 4.51 -42.88
C MET A 183 6.80 5.59 -41.88
N ARG A 184 8.07 6.03 -41.96
CA ARG A 184 8.59 7.14 -41.15
C ARG A 184 7.93 8.48 -41.52
N LYS A 185 7.77 8.79 -42.81
CA LYS A 185 7.08 10.02 -43.25
C LYS A 185 5.61 10.04 -42.81
N VAL A 186 4.93 8.90 -42.88
CA VAL A 186 3.55 8.73 -42.39
C VAL A 186 3.47 8.98 -40.88
N LEU A 187 4.36 8.38 -40.08
CA LEU A 187 4.43 8.63 -38.62
C LEU A 187 4.75 10.08 -38.26
N GLN A 188 5.57 10.76 -39.06
CA GLN A 188 5.95 12.16 -38.85
C GLN A 188 4.89 13.16 -39.34
N LYS A 189 3.72 12.70 -39.81
CA LYS A 189 2.69 13.53 -40.45
C LYS A 189 3.21 14.34 -41.65
N LYS A 190 4.30 13.90 -42.30
CA LYS A 190 4.89 14.54 -43.48
C LYS A 190 4.15 14.22 -44.78
N ILE A 191 3.32 13.18 -44.76
CA ILE A 191 2.34 12.89 -45.81
C ILE A 191 0.99 13.32 -45.26
N SER A 192 0.31 14.23 -45.96
CA SER A 192 -1.00 14.72 -45.54
C SER A 192 -2.05 13.60 -45.63
N GLY A 193 -3.11 13.69 -44.81
CA GLY A 193 -4.20 12.72 -44.88
C GLY A 193 -4.88 12.66 -46.24
N ALA A 194 -4.91 13.77 -46.99
CA ALA A 194 -5.41 13.83 -48.35
C ALA A 194 -4.47 13.12 -49.35
N ALA A 195 -3.15 13.31 -49.22
CA ALA A 195 -2.17 12.60 -50.03
C ALA A 195 -2.19 11.08 -49.76
N LEU A 196 -2.33 10.67 -48.49
CA LEU A 196 -2.51 9.25 -48.12
C LEU A 196 -3.79 8.65 -48.69
N ARG A 197 -4.89 9.41 -48.74
CA ARG A 197 -6.13 8.99 -49.39
C ARG A 197 -5.96 8.80 -50.90
N GLY A 198 -5.22 9.69 -51.56
CA GLY A 198 -4.87 9.56 -52.97
C GLY A 198 -3.95 8.37 -53.25
N GLU A 199 -2.94 8.14 -52.41
CA GLU A 199 -1.95 7.06 -52.59
C GLU A 199 -2.52 5.66 -52.33
N LEU A 200 -3.47 5.52 -51.40
CA LEU A 200 -3.96 4.21 -50.95
C LEU A 200 -5.28 3.78 -51.62
N GLY A 201 -5.98 4.69 -52.32
CA GLY A 201 -7.25 4.40 -52.98
C GLY A 201 -8.39 4.06 -52.00
N GLY A 202 -9.50 3.50 -52.51
CA GLY A 202 -10.76 3.21 -51.81
C GLY A 202 -10.69 2.17 -50.68
N VAL A 203 -9.84 2.40 -49.69
CA VAL A 203 -9.62 1.54 -48.52
C VAL A 203 -10.83 1.62 -47.58
N ARG A 204 -11.38 0.45 -47.24
CA ARG A 204 -12.42 0.30 -46.22
C ARG A 204 -11.96 0.94 -44.90
N ASP A 205 -12.81 1.79 -44.33
CA ASP A 205 -12.58 2.45 -43.03
C ASP A 205 -11.29 3.29 -42.94
N LEU A 206 -10.79 3.83 -44.06
CA LEU A 206 -9.54 4.60 -44.09
C LEU A 206 -9.54 5.78 -43.12
N SER A 207 -10.66 6.50 -42.99
CA SER A 207 -10.80 7.61 -42.03
C SER A 207 -10.60 7.14 -40.58
N THR A 208 -11.15 5.97 -40.24
CA THR A 208 -11.03 5.37 -38.90
C THR A 208 -9.61 4.88 -38.62
N LEU A 209 -8.96 4.27 -39.62
CA LEU A 209 -7.55 3.89 -39.54
C LEU A 209 -6.64 5.11 -39.34
N LEU A 210 -6.85 6.18 -40.11
CA LEU A 210 -6.06 7.41 -39.99
C LEU A 210 -6.30 8.10 -38.65
N ASN A 211 -7.53 8.15 -38.15
CA ASN A 211 -7.84 8.74 -36.85
C ASN A 211 -7.14 7.98 -35.71
N ASN A 212 -7.25 6.65 -35.68
CA ASN A 212 -6.57 5.80 -34.69
C ASN A 212 -5.04 5.83 -34.84
N PHE A 213 -4.53 6.06 -36.06
CA PHE A 213 -3.11 6.22 -36.31
C PHE A 213 -2.53 7.54 -35.76
N TYR A 214 -3.28 8.63 -35.84
CA TYR A 214 -2.81 9.94 -35.39
C TYR A 214 -3.11 10.22 -33.92
N GLU A 215 -4.29 9.83 -33.44
CA GLU A 215 -4.81 10.19 -32.11
C GLU A 215 -4.91 9.00 -31.14
N GLY A 216 -4.72 7.77 -31.63
CA GLY A 216 -4.82 6.56 -30.82
C GLY A 216 -3.57 6.24 -29.99
N ARG A 217 -3.70 5.25 -29.11
CA ARG A 217 -2.60 4.68 -28.31
C ARG A 217 -1.63 3.91 -29.21
N LEU A 218 -0.39 3.69 -28.76
CA LEU A 218 0.64 3.00 -29.54
C LEU A 218 0.16 1.67 -30.17
N SER A 219 -0.66 0.89 -29.48
CA SER A 219 -1.24 -0.35 -30.02
C SER A 219 -2.19 -0.10 -31.19
N GLU A 220 -3.01 0.94 -31.12
CA GLU A 220 -3.95 1.33 -32.17
C GLU A 220 -3.20 1.91 -33.37
N ARG A 221 -2.14 2.69 -33.09
CA ARG A 221 -1.25 3.23 -34.12
C ARG A 221 -0.51 2.13 -34.87
N ASN A 222 0.02 1.13 -34.17
CA ASN A 222 0.71 -0.01 -34.79
C ASN A 222 -0.26 -0.87 -35.61
N ARG A 223 -1.48 -1.11 -35.12
CA ARG A 223 -2.54 -1.79 -35.88
C ARG A 223 -2.87 -1.07 -37.18
N SER A 224 -3.08 0.25 -37.10
CA SER A 224 -3.39 1.09 -38.25
C SER A 224 -2.26 1.08 -39.27
N LEU A 225 -1.02 1.31 -38.83
CA LEU A 225 0.14 1.37 -39.73
C LEU A 225 0.45 0.03 -40.37
N ALA A 226 0.27 -1.09 -39.65
CA ALA A 226 0.42 -2.42 -40.23
C ALA A 226 -0.55 -2.66 -41.41
N VAL A 227 -1.81 -2.26 -41.25
CA VAL A 227 -2.83 -2.38 -42.29
C VAL A 227 -2.53 -1.43 -43.46
N LEU A 228 -2.24 -0.16 -43.19
CA LEU A 228 -1.93 0.85 -44.23
C LEU A 228 -0.68 0.46 -45.04
N ALA A 229 0.38 -0.02 -44.38
CA ALA A 229 1.60 -0.43 -45.04
C ALA A 229 1.42 -1.71 -45.87
N ASN A 230 0.60 -2.66 -45.38
CA ASN A 230 0.25 -3.86 -46.14
C ASN A 230 -0.55 -3.51 -47.40
N ILE A 231 -1.55 -2.63 -47.28
CA ILE A 231 -2.35 -2.16 -48.43
C ILE A 231 -1.48 -1.45 -49.47
N ARG A 232 -0.48 -0.68 -49.01
CA ARG A 232 0.49 -0.03 -49.89
C ARG A 232 1.40 -1.02 -50.66
N GLY A 233 1.42 -2.29 -50.27
CA GLY A 233 2.21 -3.35 -50.88
C GLY A 233 3.59 -3.57 -50.25
N TRP A 234 3.84 -3.06 -49.04
CA TRP A 234 5.12 -3.30 -48.38
C TRP A 234 5.20 -4.72 -47.81
N LYS A 235 6.40 -5.32 -47.85
CA LYS A 235 6.63 -6.69 -47.35
C LYS A 235 6.37 -6.79 -45.85
N ALA A 236 5.76 -7.89 -45.42
CA ALA A 236 5.43 -8.16 -44.02
C ALA A 236 6.64 -8.05 -43.09
N ASP A 237 7.81 -8.53 -43.50
CA ASP A 237 9.05 -8.51 -42.70
C ASP A 237 9.56 -7.10 -42.44
N THR A 238 9.48 -6.25 -43.46
CA THR A 238 9.87 -4.85 -43.38
C THR A 238 8.93 -4.09 -42.44
N ILE A 239 7.63 -4.37 -42.51
CA ILE A 239 6.61 -3.80 -41.62
C ILE A 239 6.83 -4.26 -40.17
N CYS A 240 7.03 -5.56 -39.95
CA CYS A 240 7.26 -6.14 -38.63
C CYS A 240 8.53 -5.57 -37.97
N THR A 241 9.62 -5.51 -38.73
CA THR A 241 10.89 -4.93 -38.28
C THR A 241 10.73 -3.44 -37.92
N PHE A 242 10.02 -2.67 -38.75
CA PHE A 242 9.79 -1.25 -38.49
C PHE A 242 8.93 -1.00 -37.24
N LEU A 243 7.85 -1.77 -37.06
CA LEU A 243 6.92 -1.63 -35.94
C LEU A 243 7.41 -2.28 -34.64
N GLY A 244 8.44 -3.12 -34.71
CA GLY A 244 8.92 -3.92 -33.58
C GLY A 244 7.90 -4.96 -33.10
N ILE A 245 7.15 -5.56 -34.04
CA ILE A 245 6.14 -6.59 -33.75
C ILE A 245 6.52 -7.92 -34.41
N ASP A 246 6.04 -9.03 -33.87
CA ASP A 246 6.23 -10.35 -34.46
C ASP A 246 5.24 -10.61 -35.62
N ARG A 247 5.58 -11.52 -36.54
CA ARG A 247 4.74 -11.89 -37.69
C ARG A 247 3.34 -12.38 -37.29
N LYS A 248 3.21 -13.11 -36.17
CA LYS A 248 1.90 -13.62 -35.71
C LYS A 248 0.98 -12.46 -35.30
N THR A 249 1.53 -11.46 -34.64
CA THR A 249 0.80 -10.22 -34.31
C THR A 249 0.39 -9.45 -35.57
N TYR A 250 1.30 -9.31 -36.55
CA TYR A 250 0.99 -8.71 -37.85
C TYR A 250 -0.17 -9.42 -38.56
N HIS A 251 -0.11 -10.74 -38.70
CA HIS A 251 -1.19 -11.51 -39.34
C HIS A 251 -2.50 -11.42 -38.56
N SER A 252 -2.45 -11.38 -37.22
CA SER A 252 -3.65 -11.19 -36.40
C SER A 252 -4.31 -9.83 -36.68
N TYR A 253 -3.54 -8.76 -36.94
CA TYR A 253 -4.09 -7.46 -37.31
C TYR A 253 -4.76 -7.50 -38.68
N LEU A 254 -4.09 -8.11 -39.68
CA LEU A 254 -4.66 -8.24 -41.02
C LEU A 254 -5.91 -9.12 -41.04
N GLN A 255 -5.94 -10.22 -40.28
CA GLN A 255 -7.13 -11.06 -40.18
C GLN A 255 -8.30 -10.32 -39.51
N ALA A 256 -8.05 -9.64 -38.40
CA ALA A 256 -9.09 -8.86 -37.72
C ALA A 256 -9.68 -7.78 -38.64
N PHE A 257 -8.81 -7.07 -39.38
CA PHE A 257 -9.25 -6.08 -40.35
C PHE A 257 -9.98 -6.69 -41.56
N GLY A 258 -9.52 -7.86 -42.06
CA GLY A 258 -10.19 -8.56 -43.15
C GLY A 258 -11.59 -9.07 -42.77
N GLN A 259 -11.79 -9.51 -41.53
CA GLN A 259 -13.06 -10.06 -41.06
C GLN A 259 -14.15 -9.00 -40.81
N GLY A 260 -13.79 -7.81 -40.30
CA GLY A 260 -14.79 -6.79 -39.95
C GLY A 260 -14.29 -5.35 -39.97
N GLY A 261 -13.24 -5.06 -40.74
CA GLY A 261 -12.74 -3.70 -40.93
C GLY A 261 -12.14 -3.09 -39.66
N ALA A 262 -12.22 -1.77 -39.56
CA ALA A 262 -11.65 -1.03 -38.44
C ALA A 262 -12.36 -1.34 -37.11
N GLU A 263 -13.66 -1.64 -37.13
CA GLU A 263 -14.42 -1.99 -35.93
C GLU A 263 -13.82 -3.21 -35.23
N THR A 264 -13.63 -4.32 -35.95
CA THR A 264 -13.01 -5.54 -35.41
C THR A 264 -11.53 -5.35 -35.09
N LEU A 265 -10.79 -4.57 -35.89
CA LEU A 265 -9.38 -4.30 -35.65
C LEU A 265 -9.15 -3.54 -34.32
N PHE A 266 -10.02 -2.60 -33.98
CA PHE A 266 -9.91 -1.79 -32.77
C PHE A 266 -10.81 -2.26 -31.62
N ALA A 267 -11.64 -3.27 -31.85
CA ALA A 267 -12.44 -3.90 -30.79
C ALA A 267 -11.55 -4.26 -29.58
N GLY A 268 -12.02 -3.86 -28.40
CA GLY A 268 -11.39 -4.27 -27.16
C GLY A 268 -11.39 -5.79 -27.08
N ARG A 269 -10.27 -6.42 -26.72
CA ARG A 269 -10.27 -7.86 -26.45
C ARG A 269 -11.34 -8.14 -25.39
N THR A 270 -12.42 -8.81 -25.78
CA THR A 270 -13.35 -9.41 -24.83
C THR A 270 -12.52 -10.38 -24.01
N ALA A 271 -12.30 -10.05 -22.74
CA ALA A 271 -11.42 -10.83 -21.90
C ALA A 271 -12.02 -12.24 -21.81
N ALA A 272 -11.33 -13.23 -22.37
CA ALA A 272 -11.65 -14.63 -22.16
C ALA A 272 -11.89 -14.85 -20.66
N SER A 273 -13.04 -15.47 -20.33
CA SER A 273 -13.58 -15.74 -19.00
C SER A 273 -12.56 -15.50 -17.88
N ARG A 274 -12.63 -14.34 -17.23
CA ARG A 274 -11.71 -14.06 -16.13
C ARG A 274 -11.99 -15.13 -15.07
N LYS A 275 -10.96 -15.68 -14.41
CA LYS A 275 -11.14 -16.52 -13.21
C LYS A 275 -12.06 -15.89 -12.14
N LEU A 276 -12.33 -14.59 -12.25
CA LEU A 276 -13.31 -13.87 -11.44
C LEU A 276 -14.76 -14.32 -11.67
N ASP A 277 -15.08 -14.84 -12.86
CA ASP A 277 -16.43 -15.20 -13.29
C ASP A 277 -16.67 -16.73 -13.22
N ASP A 278 -15.67 -17.50 -12.78
CA ASP A 278 -15.75 -18.95 -12.59
C ASP A 278 -16.58 -19.28 -11.33
N GLU A 279 -17.82 -19.74 -11.54
CA GLU A 279 -18.74 -20.13 -10.46
C GLU A 279 -18.24 -21.31 -9.62
N GLY A 280 -17.45 -22.23 -10.22
CA GLY A 280 -16.84 -23.34 -9.50
C GLY A 280 -15.77 -22.85 -8.52
N LEU A 281 -14.92 -21.93 -8.97
CA LEU A 281 -13.93 -21.29 -8.10
C LEU A 281 -14.60 -20.45 -6.99
N LYS A 282 -15.64 -19.67 -7.32
CA LYS A 282 -16.40 -18.88 -6.33
C LYS A 282 -16.98 -19.79 -5.25
N SER A 283 -17.68 -20.85 -5.64
CA SER A 283 -18.29 -21.82 -4.73
C SER A 283 -17.24 -22.46 -3.82
N LEU A 284 -16.09 -22.84 -4.37
CA LEU A 284 -15.00 -23.43 -3.59
C LEU A 284 -14.37 -22.46 -2.59
N ILE A 285 -14.19 -21.19 -2.97
CA ILE A 285 -13.68 -20.13 -2.08
C ILE A 285 -14.59 -20.00 -0.86
N PHE A 286 -15.91 -19.86 -1.06
CA PHE A 286 -16.84 -19.69 0.06
C PHE A 286 -16.98 -20.97 0.89
N ALA A 287 -17.07 -22.15 0.26
CA ALA A 287 -17.08 -23.43 0.97
C ALA A 287 -15.84 -23.63 1.86
N THR A 288 -14.68 -23.12 1.42
CA THR A 288 -13.43 -23.15 2.20
C THR A 288 -13.44 -22.13 3.33
N LEU A 289 -13.93 -20.92 3.10
CA LEU A 289 -14.05 -19.86 4.12
C LEU A 289 -15.00 -20.24 5.27
N HIS A 290 -16.06 -21.01 4.99
CA HIS A 290 -17.02 -21.47 6.00
C HIS A 290 -16.46 -22.54 6.94
N LYS A 291 -15.29 -23.10 6.66
CA LYS A 291 -14.65 -24.12 7.49
C LYS A 291 -13.40 -23.52 8.16
N PRO A 292 -13.10 -23.85 9.43
CA PRO A 292 -11.93 -23.32 10.10
C PRO A 292 -10.63 -23.83 9.44
N PRO A 293 -9.53 -23.05 9.44
CA PRO A 293 -8.27 -23.46 8.79
C PRO A 293 -7.71 -24.79 9.28
N ARG A 294 -7.97 -25.16 10.54
CA ARG A 294 -7.59 -26.46 11.13
C ARG A 294 -8.12 -27.66 10.33
N ASN A 295 -9.28 -27.53 9.69
CA ASN A 295 -9.86 -28.59 8.86
C ASN A 295 -9.06 -28.85 7.57
N TYR A 296 -8.09 -27.99 7.27
CA TYR A 296 -7.19 -28.08 6.12
C TYR A 296 -5.72 -28.21 6.55
N GLY A 297 -5.46 -28.67 7.78
CA GLY A 297 -4.11 -28.84 8.31
C GLY A 297 -3.36 -27.52 8.58
N VAL A 298 -4.04 -26.38 8.55
CA VAL A 298 -3.44 -25.07 8.83
C VAL A 298 -3.59 -24.77 10.32
N ASN A 299 -2.47 -24.69 11.04
CA ASN A 299 -2.43 -24.31 12.46
C ASN A 299 -2.67 -22.81 12.66
N ARG A 300 -3.87 -22.35 12.36
CA ARG A 300 -4.37 -20.98 12.59
C ARG A 300 -5.84 -21.00 12.95
N THR A 301 -6.25 -20.05 13.77
CA THR A 301 -7.67 -19.81 14.12
C THR A 301 -8.39 -18.95 13.08
N THR A 302 -7.67 -18.28 12.19
CA THR A 302 -8.24 -17.41 11.14
C THR A 302 -7.57 -17.64 9.79
N TRP A 303 -8.34 -17.51 8.72
CA TRP A 303 -7.83 -17.52 7.34
C TRP A 303 -6.93 -16.33 7.03
N THR A 304 -5.92 -16.54 6.20
CA THR A 304 -5.17 -15.48 5.53
C THR A 304 -5.30 -15.66 4.02
N MET A 305 -5.08 -14.60 3.24
CA MET A 305 -5.08 -14.72 1.78
C MET A 305 -4.04 -15.73 1.27
N ALA A 306 -2.90 -15.86 1.96
CA ALA A 306 -1.86 -16.81 1.61
C ALA A 306 -2.32 -18.26 1.83
N THR A 307 -2.88 -18.55 3.01
CA THR A 307 -3.34 -19.91 3.34
C THR A 307 -4.55 -20.31 2.50
N LEU A 308 -5.47 -19.38 2.22
CA LEU A 308 -6.61 -19.63 1.35
C LEU A 308 -6.16 -19.94 -0.08
N SER A 309 -5.20 -19.19 -0.62
CA SER A 309 -4.63 -19.45 -1.96
C SER A 309 -3.93 -20.81 -2.04
N HIS A 310 -3.20 -21.22 -0.99
CA HIS A 310 -2.58 -22.54 -0.90
C HIS A 310 -3.62 -23.66 -0.92
N VAL A 311 -4.62 -23.60 -0.03
CA VAL A 311 -5.68 -24.62 0.06
C VAL A 311 -6.48 -24.75 -1.23
N LEU A 312 -6.73 -23.64 -1.94
CA LEU A 312 -7.38 -23.68 -3.25
C LEU A 312 -6.51 -24.34 -4.31
N SER A 313 -5.18 -24.12 -4.25
CA SER A 313 -4.22 -24.80 -5.13
C SER A 313 -4.18 -26.31 -4.87
N ASP A 314 -4.15 -26.73 -3.62
CA ASP A 314 -4.14 -28.16 -3.23
C ASP A 314 -5.40 -28.89 -3.71
N LYS A 315 -6.52 -28.16 -3.83
CA LYS A 315 -7.79 -28.67 -4.35
C LYS A 315 -7.93 -28.58 -5.87
N GLY A 316 -6.86 -28.27 -6.60
CA GLY A 316 -6.86 -28.23 -8.07
C GLY A 316 -7.43 -26.94 -8.68
N HIS A 317 -7.75 -25.92 -7.88
CA HIS A 317 -8.28 -24.64 -8.36
C HIS A 317 -7.35 -23.47 -7.98
N PRO A 318 -6.14 -23.38 -8.57
CA PRO A 318 -5.16 -22.37 -8.21
C PRO A 318 -5.67 -20.96 -8.55
N ALA A 319 -5.82 -20.13 -7.52
CA ALA A 319 -6.18 -18.72 -7.63
C ALA A 319 -5.19 -17.84 -6.87
N CYS A 320 -4.76 -16.74 -7.50
CA CYS A 320 -3.87 -15.78 -6.84
C CYS A 320 -4.66 -14.93 -5.82
N ARG A 321 -3.94 -14.36 -4.85
CA ARG A 321 -4.51 -13.57 -3.75
C ARG A 321 -5.41 -12.42 -4.24
N ASP A 322 -5.07 -11.79 -5.36
CA ASP A 322 -5.85 -10.68 -5.90
C ASP A 322 -7.17 -11.13 -6.53
N THR A 323 -7.20 -12.28 -7.20
CA THR A 323 -8.43 -12.89 -7.72
C THR A 323 -9.37 -13.24 -6.57
N ILE A 324 -8.85 -13.94 -5.55
CA ILE A 324 -9.63 -14.31 -4.36
C ILE A 324 -10.17 -13.06 -3.66
N ARG A 325 -9.33 -12.03 -3.47
CA ARG A 325 -9.74 -10.76 -2.85
C ARG A 325 -10.88 -10.09 -3.64
N LYS A 326 -10.77 -10.03 -4.97
CA LYS A 326 -11.82 -9.45 -5.83
C LYS A 326 -13.13 -10.22 -5.72
N ILE A 327 -13.09 -11.55 -5.80
CA ILE A 327 -14.28 -12.41 -5.65
C ILE A 327 -14.96 -12.19 -4.30
N VAL A 328 -14.21 -12.30 -3.21
CA VAL A 328 -14.71 -12.10 -1.84
C VAL A 328 -15.27 -10.69 -1.68
N HIS A 329 -14.60 -9.66 -2.24
CA HIS A 329 -15.08 -8.28 -2.14
C HIS A 329 -16.35 -8.01 -2.94
N GLN A 330 -16.47 -8.59 -4.15
CA GLN A 330 -17.66 -8.48 -5.01
C GLN A 330 -18.88 -9.15 -4.37
N ALA A 331 -18.68 -10.25 -3.64
CA ALA A 331 -19.73 -10.89 -2.85
C ALA A 331 -20.08 -10.12 -1.56
N GLY A 332 -19.51 -8.94 -1.30
CA GLY A 332 -19.78 -8.12 -0.13
C GLY A 332 -19.00 -8.49 1.13
N TRP A 333 -18.16 -9.53 1.09
CA TRP A 333 -17.39 -9.96 2.27
C TRP A 333 -16.21 -9.02 2.53
N ARG A 334 -15.90 -8.85 3.82
CA ARG A 334 -14.78 -8.04 4.31
C ARG A 334 -14.15 -8.73 5.53
N TRP A 335 -12.83 -8.68 5.64
CA TRP A 335 -12.18 -9.00 6.90
C TRP A 335 -12.53 -7.93 7.92
N ARG A 336 -13.18 -8.33 9.02
CA ARG A 336 -13.53 -7.44 10.13
C ARG A 336 -12.85 -7.93 11.39
N LYS A 337 -12.37 -6.99 12.21
CA LYS A 337 -11.93 -7.30 13.56
C LYS A 337 -13.18 -7.52 14.41
N ALA A 338 -13.24 -8.62 15.15
CA ALA A 338 -14.30 -8.81 16.14
C ALA A 338 -14.26 -7.65 17.14
N ARG A 339 -15.42 -7.04 17.40
CA ARG A 339 -15.55 -6.02 18.44
C ARG A 339 -15.74 -6.74 19.78
N ILE A 340 -14.95 -6.37 20.78
CA ILE A 340 -15.23 -6.76 22.16
C ILE A 340 -16.33 -5.82 22.63
N VAL A 341 -17.54 -6.33 22.79
CA VAL A 341 -18.66 -5.58 23.35
C VAL A 341 -18.71 -5.90 24.84
N LEU A 342 -18.70 -4.86 25.68
CA LEU A 342 -18.91 -5.00 27.11
C LEU A 342 -20.38 -5.35 27.34
N THR A 343 -20.68 -6.59 27.72
CA THR A 343 -22.00 -6.99 28.20
C THR A 343 -21.96 -7.07 29.72
N SER A 344 -22.86 -6.35 30.39
CA SER A 344 -23.01 -6.44 31.84
C SER A 344 -23.59 -7.81 32.22
N THR A 345 -23.08 -8.42 33.29
CA THR A 345 -23.63 -9.63 33.92
C THR A 345 -24.29 -9.30 35.26
N ASP A 346 -24.65 -8.03 35.50
CA ASP A 346 -25.29 -7.57 36.73
C ASP A 346 -26.71 -8.16 36.84
N PRO A 347 -27.03 -8.92 37.90
CA PRO A 347 -28.39 -9.44 38.11
C PRO A 347 -29.46 -8.34 38.14
N ASP A 348 -29.10 -7.15 38.63
CA ASP A 348 -30.01 -6.02 38.80
C ASP A 348 -29.88 -5.00 37.65
N TYR A 349 -29.33 -5.42 36.50
CA TYR A 349 -29.02 -4.52 35.38
C TYR A 349 -30.23 -3.66 34.98
N SER A 350 -31.37 -4.30 34.74
CA SER A 350 -32.60 -3.63 34.29
C SER A 350 -33.10 -2.64 35.34
N GLU A 351 -33.12 -3.02 36.62
CA GLU A 351 -33.60 -2.16 37.71
C GLU A 351 -32.73 -0.92 37.89
N LYS A 352 -31.40 -1.09 37.97
CA LYS A 352 -30.45 0.03 38.10
C LYS A 352 -30.55 0.97 36.90
N LEU A 353 -30.71 0.40 35.71
CA LEU A 353 -30.85 1.17 34.49
C LEU A 353 -32.18 1.94 34.44
N ASP A 354 -33.29 1.31 34.80
CA ASP A 354 -34.61 1.95 34.82
C ASP A 354 -34.67 3.05 35.89
N ARG A 355 -34.05 2.83 37.05
CA ARG A 355 -33.86 3.87 38.07
C ARG A 355 -33.08 5.06 37.51
N LEU A 356 -31.95 4.82 36.84
CA LEU A 356 -31.16 5.87 36.24
C LEU A 356 -31.95 6.66 35.19
N ARG A 357 -32.68 5.97 34.30
CA ARG A 357 -33.54 6.60 33.29
C ARG A 357 -34.64 7.44 33.94
N SER A 358 -35.30 6.91 34.97
CA SER A 358 -36.38 7.60 35.68
C SER A 358 -35.90 8.86 36.40
N VAL A 359 -34.68 8.86 36.95
CA VAL A 359 -34.11 10.06 37.56
C VAL A 359 -33.81 11.11 36.49
N LEU A 360 -33.18 10.71 35.38
CA LEU A 360 -32.82 11.64 34.31
C LEU A 360 -34.03 12.23 33.57
N SER A 361 -35.12 11.48 33.40
CA SER A 361 -36.33 11.97 32.73
C SER A 361 -37.14 12.95 33.58
N ARG A 362 -37.04 12.86 34.91
CA ARG A 362 -37.78 13.70 35.86
C ARG A 362 -36.93 14.80 36.52
N LEU A 363 -35.67 14.93 36.12
CA LEU A 363 -34.72 15.87 36.70
C LEU A 363 -35.27 17.31 36.60
N GLN A 364 -35.39 17.99 37.74
CA GLN A 364 -35.88 19.37 37.82
C GLN A 364 -34.76 20.40 37.59
N PRO A 365 -35.08 21.67 37.25
CA PRO A 365 -34.07 22.71 37.04
C PRO A 365 -33.24 23.05 38.30
N ASP A 366 -33.77 22.78 39.49
CA ASP A 366 -33.12 22.90 40.79
C ASP A 366 -32.42 21.60 41.23
N GLU A 367 -32.24 20.64 40.32
CA GLU A 367 -31.52 19.38 40.56
C GLU A 367 -30.39 19.20 39.54
N ALA A 368 -29.30 18.57 39.98
CA ALA A 368 -28.15 18.31 39.12
C ALA A 368 -27.79 16.82 39.13
N PHE A 369 -27.38 16.30 37.96
CA PHE A 369 -26.92 14.92 37.82
C PHE A 369 -25.44 14.90 37.41
N PHE A 370 -24.62 14.24 38.20
CA PHE A 370 -23.18 14.13 38.00
C PHE A 370 -22.77 12.72 37.61
N SER A 371 -22.03 12.62 36.51
CA SER A 371 -21.29 11.42 36.09
C SER A 371 -19.86 11.57 36.60
N ILE A 372 -19.44 10.70 37.53
CA ILE A 372 -18.19 10.78 38.27
C ILE A 372 -17.32 9.59 37.94
N ASP A 373 -16.02 9.83 37.75
CA ASP A 373 -15.03 8.80 37.49
C ASP A 373 -13.61 9.33 37.74
N GLU A 374 -12.63 8.43 37.81
CA GLU A 374 -11.22 8.77 37.92
C GLU A 374 -10.41 8.34 36.69
N PHE A 375 -9.72 9.29 36.08
CA PHE A 375 -8.80 9.04 34.97
C PHE A 375 -7.37 8.80 35.47
N GLY A 376 -6.71 7.77 34.93
CA GLY A 376 -5.36 7.37 35.32
C GLY A 376 -5.34 6.14 36.24
N PRO A 377 -4.24 5.88 36.97
CA PRO A 377 -2.96 6.59 36.91
C PRO A 377 -2.36 6.59 35.50
N PHE A 378 -1.86 7.72 35.03
CA PHE A 378 -1.08 7.79 33.78
C PHE A 378 0.27 8.47 33.99
N ALA A 379 1.28 7.94 33.31
CA ALA A 379 2.66 8.44 33.39
C ALA A 379 2.83 9.73 32.57
N VAL A 380 3.49 10.73 33.14
CA VAL A 380 3.90 11.95 32.44
C VAL A 380 5.22 11.70 31.72
N LYS A 381 5.15 11.49 30.40
CA LYS A 381 6.27 11.18 29.51
C LYS A 381 5.87 11.51 28.07
N MET A 382 6.75 11.27 27.09
CA MET A 382 6.40 11.41 25.69
C MET A 382 5.34 10.38 25.29
N HIS A 383 4.19 10.86 24.80
CA HIS A 383 3.08 10.05 24.34
C HIS A 383 2.97 10.05 22.82
N GLY A 384 2.66 8.88 22.26
CA GLY A 384 2.32 8.74 20.86
C GLY A 384 0.95 9.34 20.52
N GLY A 385 0.59 9.27 19.25
CA GLY A 385 -0.72 9.70 18.77
C GLY A 385 -0.71 9.93 17.26
N ARG A 386 -1.86 10.38 16.74
CA ARG A 386 -1.99 10.70 15.32
C ARG A 386 -1.50 12.12 15.07
N ALA A 387 -0.52 12.28 14.19
CA ALA A 387 -0.01 13.57 13.75
C ALA A 387 0.04 13.61 12.23
N LEU A 388 -0.17 14.80 11.65
CA LEU A 388 0.05 15.03 10.23
C LEU A 388 1.56 15.14 10.00
N THR A 389 2.16 14.23 9.24
CA THR A 389 3.60 14.23 8.94
C THR A 389 3.85 14.27 7.43
N PRO A 390 4.94 14.92 6.98
CA PRO A 390 5.40 14.88 5.59
C PRO A 390 5.66 13.44 5.09
N PRO A 391 5.51 13.17 3.78
CA PRO A 391 5.83 11.86 3.21
C PRO A 391 7.29 11.45 3.48
N GLY A 392 7.48 10.27 4.05
CA GLY A 392 8.79 9.71 4.38
C GLY A 392 9.29 10.02 5.79
N GLU A 393 8.59 10.88 6.53
CA GLU A 393 8.91 11.19 7.92
C GLU A 393 8.09 10.31 8.87
N LEU A 394 8.79 9.50 9.67
CA LEU A 394 8.18 8.64 10.68
C LEU A 394 8.39 9.27 12.06
N ARG A 395 7.30 9.73 12.66
CA ARG A 395 7.34 10.18 14.05
C ARG A 395 7.53 8.96 14.96
N THR A 396 8.59 8.98 15.76
CA THR A 396 8.91 7.91 16.71
C THR A 396 8.74 8.41 18.14
N VAL A 397 8.34 7.51 19.03
CA VAL A 397 8.29 7.72 20.47
C VAL A 397 9.11 6.61 21.10
N PRO A 398 10.11 6.92 21.95
CA PRO A 398 10.95 5.89 22.55
C PRO A 398 10.11 4.92 23.40
N GLN A 399 10.33 3.61 23.25
CA GLN A 399 9.58 2.62 24.04
C GLN A 399 9.95 2.68 25.54
N ARG A 400 11.24 2.86 25.83
CA ARG A 400 11.78 3.01 27.19
C ARG A 400 12.06 4.49 27.45
N GLN A 401 11.40 5.03 28.47
CA GLN A 401 11.52 6.43 28.89
C GLN A 401 11.40 6.49 30.41
N LYS A 402 12.10 7.44 31.04
CA LYS A 402 11.86 7.78 32.45
C LYS A 402 10.59 8.62 32.54
N SER A 403 9.70 8.28 33.46
CA SER A 403 8.51 9.11 33.73
C SER A 403 8.89 10.32 34.59
N HIS A 404 8.30 11.48 34.31
CA HIS A 404 8.40 12.69 35.14
C HIS A 404 7.43 12.67 36.33
N GLY A 405 6.57 11.66 36.41
CA GLY A 405 5.63 11.44 37.51
C GLY A 405 4.38 10.70 37.03
N CYS A 406 3.36 10.67 37.87
CA CYS A 406 2.09 10.03 37.56
C CYS A 406 0.93 10.91 38.03
N LEU A 407 -0.16 10.90 37.29
CA LEU A 407 -1.36 11.68 37.59
C LEU A 407 -2.59 10.78 37.66
N ILE A 408 -3.43 11.04 38.66
CA ILE A 408 -4.81 10.59 38.73
C ILE A 408 -5.68 11.84 38.80
N ILE A 409 -6.70 11.89 37.96
CA ILE A 409 -7.69 12.98 37.92
C ILE A 409 -9.00 12.40 38.43
N THR A 410 -9.59 13.00 39.45
CA THR A 410 -10.94 12.69 39.89
C THR A 410 -11.84 13.80 39.39
N ALA A 411 -12.88 13.46 38.62
CA ALA A 411 -13.73 14.47 38.01
C ALA A 411 -15.22 14.09 38.04
N ALA A 412 -16.05 15.11 38.02
CA ALA A 412 -17.50 15.03 37.99
C ALA A 412 -18.01 15.88 36.83
N LEU A 413 -18.76 15.26 35.92
CA LEU A 413 -19.42 15.92 34.80
C LEU A 413 -20.89 16.13 35.15
N GLU A 414 -21.30 17.39 35.26
CA GLU A 414 -22.70 17.78 35.36
C GLU A 414 -23.36 17.63 33.97
N LEU A 415 -24.48 16.90 33.88
CA LEU A 415 -25.03 16.48 32.59
C LEU A 415 -25.92 17.52 31.88
N SER A 416 -26.52 18.49 32.58
CA SER A 416 -27.43 19.47 31.98
C SER A 416 -26.68 20.63 31.31
N GLN A 417 -25.71 21.21 32.00
CA GLN A 417 -24.82 22.28 31.57
C GLN A 417 -23.52 21.75 30.96
N ASN A 418 -23.23 20.44 31.10
CA ASN A 418 -22.04 19.80 30.51
C ASN A 418 -20.72 20.41 31.02
N ARG A 419 -20.75 20.81 32.29
CA ARG A 419 -19.61 21.38 33.01
C ARG A 419 -18.90 20.30 33.79
N ILE A 420 -17.57 20.36 33.79
CA ILE A 420 -16.73 19.44 34.53
C ILE A 420 -16.10 20.13 35.73
N THR A 421 -16.15 19.45 36.87
CA THR A 421 -15.40 19.80 38.09
C THR A 421 -14.36 18.72 38.30
N HIS A 422 -13.10 19.09 38.55
CA HIS A 422 -12.02 18.11 38.71
C HIS A 422 -10.99 18.53 39.77
N PHE A 423 -10.26 17.54 40.28
CA PHE A 423 -9.03 17.75 41.04
C PHE A 423 -8.07 16.56 40.82
N TYR A 424 -6.82 16.74 41.25
CA TYR A 424 -5.80 15.70 41.18
C TYR A 424 -5.76 14.90 42.48
N SER A 425 -5.80 13.58 42.34
CA SER A 425 -5.78 12.63 43.44
C SER A 425 -4.45 11.89 43.51
N GLU A 426 -4.06 11.47 44.71
CA GLU A 426 -2.90 10.59 44.89
C GLU A 426 -3.23 9.12 44.65
N LYS A 427 -4.48 8.73 44.92
CA LYS A 427 -4.98 7.35 44.88
C LYS A 427 -6.45 7.34 44.46
N LYS A 428 -6.92 6.23 43.89
CA LYS A 428 -8.36 5.99 43.69
C LYS A 428 -8.95 5.32 44.92
N ASN A 429 -9.66 6.08 45.75
CA ASN A 429 -10.20 5.57 47.01
C ASN A 429 -11.43 6.36 47.46
N THR A 430 -12.04 5.88 48.55
CA THR A 430 -13.24 6.51 49.13
C THR A 430 -12.99 7.92 49.66
N THR A 431 -11.80 8.24 50.14
CA THR A 431 -11.49 9.58 50.66
C THR A 431 -11.61 10.62 49.55
N GLU A 432 -11.08 10.32 48.35
CA GLU A 432 -11.20 11.21 47.20
C GLU A 432 -12.66 11.31 46.71
N MET A 433 -13.47 10.25 46.82
CA MET A 433 -14.90 10.31 46.51
C MET A 433 -15.68 11.20 47.46
N ILE A 434 -15.38 11.13 48.76
CA ILE A 434 -15.97 12.04 49.75
C ILE A 434 -15.56 13.48 49.44
N ARG A 435 -14.28 13.72 49.14
CA ARG A 435 -13.79 15.05 48.73
C ARG A 435 -14.51 15.59 47.49
N MET A 436 -14.80 14.73 46.51
CA MET A 436 -15.60 15.13 45.35
C MET A 436 -17.03 15.49 45.74
N ALA A 437 -17.69 14.68 46.58
CA ALA A 437 -19.04 14.99 47.04
C ALA A 437 -19.10 16.29 47.85
N GLU A 438 -18.11 16.55 48.71
CA GLU A 438 -17.94 17.80 49.46
C GLU A 438 -17.79 19.00 48.52
N ALA A 439 -16.88 18.92 47.54
CA ALA A 439 -16.67 19.98 46.57
C ALA A 439 -17.93 20.30 45.75
N LEU A 440 -18.70 19.27 45.35
CA LEU A 440 -19.95 19.47 44.62
C LEU A 440 -21.01 20.15 45.50
N VAL A 441 -21.16 19.72 46.75
CA VAL A 441 -22.10 20.36 47.70
C VAL A 441 -21.76 21.83 47.92
N GLU A 442 -20.47 22.18 48.03
CA GLU A 442 -20.02 23.56 48.25
C GLU A 442 -20.16 24.45 47.02
N THR A 443 -19.94 23.90 45.82
CA THR A 443 -20.05 24.65 44.56
C THR A 443 -21.48 24.79 44.05
N CYS A 444 -22.42 23.98 44.55
CA CYS A 444 -23.78 23.88 44.05
C CYS A 444 -24.86 24.16 45.14
N PRO A 445 -24.78 25.26 45.92
CA PRO A 445 -25.71 25.51 47.03
C PRO A 445 -27.14 25.83 46.56
N ALA A 446 -27.31 26.31 45.33
CA ALA A 446 -28.60 26.66 44.76
C ALA A 446 -29.46 25.44 44.35
N TYR A 447 -28.86 24.26 44.27
CA TYR A 447 -29.59 23.04 43.94
C TYR A 447 -30.22 22.44 45.19
N ARG A 448 -31.40 21.85 45.02
CA ARG A 448 -32.09 21.07 46.06
C ARG A 448 -31.50 19.68 46.21
N THR A 449 -31.09 19.05 45.11
CA THR A 449 -30.59 17.66 45.12
C THR A 449 -29.50 17.45 44.07
N LEU A 450 -28.42 16.78 44.47
CA LEU A 450 -27.35 16.31 43.61
C LEU A 450 -27.43 14.78 43.48
N TYR A 451 -27.60 14.29 42.26
CA TYR A 451 -27.54 12.88 41.92
C TYR A 451 -26.11 12.53 41.50
N LEU A 452 -25.47 11.57 42.19
CA LEU A 452 -24.12 11.12 41.89
C LEU A 452 -24.15 9.73 41.25
N SER A 453 -23.60 9.61 40.05
CA SER A 453 -23.52 8.36 39.30
C SER A 453 -22.08 8.02 38.94
N TRP A 454 -21.72 6.75 39.15
CA TRP A 454 -20.37 6.21 38.99
C TRP A 454 -20.47 4.70 38.72
N ASP A 455 -19.34 4.07 38.38
CA ASP A 455 -19.29 2.63 38.18
C ASP A 455 -19.36 1.83 39.50
N ALA A 456 -19.31 0.50 39.41
CA ALA A 456 -19.42 -0.39 40.55
C ALA A 456 -18.09 -0.61 41.30
N ALA A 457 -17.10 0.28 41.20
CA ALA A 457 -15.85 0.14 41.94
C ALA A 457 -16.09 0.13 43.46
N SER A 458 -15.26 -0.62 44.18
CA SER A 458 -15.47 -0.91 45.61
C SER A 458 -15.47 0.36 46.48
N TRP A 459 -14.71 1.39 46.09
CA TRP A 459 -14.65 2.66 46.82
C TRP A 459 -15.86 3.57 46.63
N HIS A 460 -16.62 3.40 45.53
CA HIS A 460 -17.88 4.09 45.28
C HIS A 460 -19.05 3.51 46.07
N MET A 461 -18.90 2.28 46.58
CA MET A 461 -19.94 1.58 47.35
C MET A 461 -19.53 1.32 48.80
N SER A 462 -18.52 2.03 49.31
CA SER A 462 -17.99 1.78 50.64
C SER A 462 -18.96 2.22 51.76
N LYS A 463 -18.91 1.53 52.90
CA LYS A 463 -19.69 1.90 54.10
C LYS A 463 -19.37 3.32 54.55
N ARG A 464 -18.11 3.74 54.44
CA ARG A 464 -17.64 5.07 54.82
C ARG A 464 -18.27 6.17 53.95
N LEU A 465 -18.35 5.99 52.64
CA LEU A 465 -19.02 6.95 51.75
C LEU A 465 -20.50 7.05 52.07
N ARG A 466 -21.20 5.92 52.22
CA ARG A 466 -22.62 5.90 52.58
C ARG A 466 -22.88 6.58 53.94
N GLY A 467 -22.02 6.34 54.92
CA GLY A 467 -22.09 6.98 56.24
C GLY A 467 -21.91 8.50 56.17
N TRP A 468 -20.97 8.98 55.34
CA TRP A 468 -20.81 10.41 55.10
C TRP A 468 -22.05 11.02 54.44
N ILE A 469 -22.61 10.39 53.40
CA ILE A 469 -23.83 10.86 52.71
C ILE A 469 -25.01 10.93 53.69
N ALA A 470 -25.21 9.89 54.51
CA ALA A 470 -26.28 9.86 55.50
C ALA A 470 -26.13 10.99 56.53
N LYS A 471 -24.91 11.23 57.03
CA LYS A 471 -24.63 12.32 57.98
C LYS A 471 -24.86 13.69 57.34
N HIS A 472 -24.38 13.90 56.11
CA HIS A 472 -24.59 15.14 55.36
C HIS A 472 -26.08 15.43 55.16
N ASN A 473 -26.83 14.47 54.65
CA ASN A 473 -28.27 14.62 54.38
C ASN A 473 -29.08 14.89 55.66
N ALA A 474 -28.70 14.29 56.79
CA ALA A 474 -29.35 14.53 58.07
C ALA A 474 -29.27 16.01 58.51
N SER A 475 -28.16 16.70 58.21
CA SER A 475 -27.96 18.12 58.54
C SER A 475 -28.17 19.07 57.35
N ALA A 476 -28.45 18.57 56.14
CA ALA A 476 -28.47 19.39 54.92
C ALA A 476 -29.49 20.53 54.99
N HIS A 477 -30.67 20.27 55.55
CA HIS A 477 -31.73 21.27 55.74
C HIS A 477 -31.34 22.39 56.73
N LEU A 478 -30.54 22.08 57.75
CA LEU A 478 -30.07 23.06 58.74
C LEU A 478 -29.06 24.03 58.15
N CYS A 479 -28.27 23.58 57.17
CA CYS A 479 -27.18 24.35 56.58
C CYS A 479 -27.51 24.91 55.19
N ILE A 480 -28.76 24.82 54.73
CA ILE A 480 -29.20 25.21 53.37
C ILE A 480 -28.28 24.59 52.30
N ARG A 481 -28.11 23.26 52.37
CA ARG A 481 -27.28 22.49 51.43
C ARG A 481 -28.13 21.49 50.65
N PRO A 482 -27.73 21.13 49.42
CA PRO A 482 -28.42 20.10 48.65
C PRO A 482 -28.37 18.74 49.34
N LEU A 483 -29.42 17.94 49.11
CA LEU A 483 -29.40 16.51 49.39
C LEU A 483 -28.50 15.80 48.38
N VAL A 484 -27.78 14.77 48.84
CA VAL A 484 -26.93 13.92 47.99
C VAL A 484 -27.57 12.55 47.83
N VAL A 485 -27.82 12.14 46.59
CA VAL A 485 -28.44 10.86 46.24
C VAL A 485 -27.55 10.09 45.28
N THR A 486 -27.30 8.81 45.54
CA THR A 486 -26.48 7.98 44.63
C THR A 486 -27.35 7.22 43.64
N VAL A 487 -26.90 7.16 42.40
CA VAL A 487 -27.51 6.45 41.28
C VAL A 487 -26.41 5.65 40.56
N PRO A 488 -25.92 4.56 41.18
CA PRO A 488 -24.80 3.79 40.64
C PRO A 488 -25.16 3.11 39.31
N LEU A 489 -24.18 3.01 38.42
CA LEU A 489 -24.32 2.27 37.17
C LEU A 489 -24.36 0.76 37.43
N PRO A 490 -25.02 -0.03 36.57
CA PRO A 490 -24.90 -1.48 36.61
C PRO A 490 -23.43 -1.93 36.52
N ALA A 491 -23.08 -3.00 37.21
CA ALA A 491 -21.74 -3.57 37.19
C ALA A 491 -21.32 -3.94 35.77
N GLY A 492 -20.09 -3.56 35.37
CA GLY A 492 -19.61 -3.78 34.01
C GLY A 492 -20.24 -2.87 32.94
N ALA A 493 -21.06 -1.88 33.32
CA ALA A 493 -21.70 -0.93 32.42
C ALA A 493 -20.94 0.41 32.30
N GLN A 494 -19.59 0.39 32.40
CA GLN A 494 -18.73 1.58 32.24
C GLN A 494 -18.98 2.35 30.92
N PHE A 495 -19.50 1.65 29.90
CA PHE A 495 -19.88 2.24 28.62
C PHE A 495 -21.07 3.20 28.70
N LEU A 496 -21.76 3.26 29.85
CA LEU A 496 -22.82 4.23 30.16
C LEU A 496 -22.31 5.49 30.87
N ASN A 497 -21.08 5.46 31.41
CA ASN A 497 -20.52 6.59 32.13
C ASN A 497 -20.15 7.70 31.13
N VAL A 498 -20.90 8.81 31.13
CA VAL A 498 -20.77 9.87 30.11
C VAL A 498 -19.40 10.55 30.20
N ILE A 499 -18.85 10.70 31.40
CA ILE A 499 -17.55 11.32 31.64
C ILE A 499 -16.38 10.58 30.94
N GLU A 500 -16.50 9.28 30.68
CA GLU A 500 -15.49 8.52 29.91
C GLU A 500 -15.28 9.08 28.50
N SER A 501 -16.33 9.66 27.90
CA SER A 501 -16.23 10.35 26.61
C SER A 501 -15.46 11.67 26.71
N VAL A 502 -15.61 12.38 27.84
CA VAL A 502 -14.88 13.62 28.14
C VAL A 502 -13.41 13.31 28.39
N PHE A 503 -13.11 12.27 29.17
CA PHE A 503 -11.73 11.79 29.36
C PHE A 503 -11.08 11.33 28.06
N SER A 504 -11.82 10.60 27.21
CA SER A 504 -11.33 10.21 25.87
C SER A 504 -11.07 11.43 24.96
N GLY A 505 -11.87 12.49 25.10
CA GLY A 505 -11.66 13.78 24.44
C GLY A 505 -10.39 14.48 24.93
N MET A 506 -10.27 14.65 26.25
CA MET A 506 -9.12 15.26 26.93
C MET A 506 -7.82 14.52 26.59
N ALA A 507 -7.81 13.20 26.71
CA ALA A 507 -6.62 12.41 26.43
C ALA A 507 -6.14 12.57 24.98
N ARG A 508 -7.06 12.65 24.01
CA ARG A 508 -6.70 12.91 22.61
C ARG A 508 -6.20 14.33 22.35
N ALA A 509 -6.75 15.31 23.05
CA ALA A 509 -6.41 16.71 22.86
C ALA A 509 -5.11 17.12 23.57
N VAL A 510 -4.88 16.59 24.77
CA VAL A 510 -3.85 17.07 25.70
C VAL A 510 -2.78 16.02 25.96
N ILE A 511 -3.14 14.73 26.06
CA ILE A 511 -2.17 13.67 26.40
C ILE A 511 -1.51 13.10 25.15
N HIS A 512 -2.27 12.80 24.11
CA HIS A 512 -1.73 12.24 22.88
C HIS A 512 -0.81 13.26 22.20
N ASN A 513 0.28 12.76 21.63
CA ASN A 513 1.31 13.58 21.00
C ASN A 513 2.08 14.53 21.95
N SER A 514 1.85 14.48 23.26
CA SER A 514 2.50 15.38 24.21
C SER A 514 3.90 14.91 24.62
N ASN A 515 4.69 15.85 25.16
CA ASN A 515 6.00 15.60 25.75
C ASN A 515 6.26 16.58 26.89
N TYR A 516 5.42 16.52 27.93
CA TYR A 516 5.54 17.41 29.09
C TYR A 516 6.81 17.14 29.88
N SER A 517 7.50 18.22 30.24
CA SER A 517 8.74 18.21 31.02
C SER A 517 8.52 17.91 32.52
N SER A 518 7.29 18.12 33.01
CA SER A 518 6.93 17.93 34.42
C SER A 518 5.46 17.60 34.62
N VAL A 519 5.13 17.10 35.81
CA VAL A 519 3.74 16.89 36.24
C VAL A 519 2.95 18.20 36.26
N ASN A 520 3.55 19.30 36.70
CA ASN A 520 2.87 20.60 36.78
C ASN A 520 2.52 21.14 35.39
N GLU A 521 3.39 20.94 34.40
CA GLU A 521 3.09 21.32 33.01
C GLU A 521 1.91 20.51 32.45
N ALA A 522 1.88 19.20 32.71
CA ALA A 522 0.76 18.35 32.33
C ALA A 522 -0.55 18.79 33.03
N LYS A 523 -0.49 19.13 34.32
CA LYS A 523 -1.65 19.67 35.06
C LYS A 523 -2.16 20.96 34.43
N ALA A 524 -1.28 21.94 34.22
CA ALA A 524 -1.66 23.21 33.62
C ALA A 524 -2.34 23.05 32.25
N ALA A 525 -1.87 22.13 31.42
CA ALA A 525 -2.49 21.85 30.12
C ALA A 525 -3.88 21.20 30.24
N ILE A 526 -4.07 20.30 31.21
CA ILE A 526 -5.37 19.66 31.50
C ILE A 526 -6.35 20.67 32.10
N ASP A 527 -5.90 21.47 33.08
CA ASP A 527 -6.69 22.52 33.72
C ASP A 527 -7.19 23.51 32.68
N ARG A 528 -6.31 23.96 31.78
CA ARG A 528 -6.68 24.84 30.66
C ARG A 528 -7.72 24.19 29.75
N TYR A 529 -7.55 22.91 29.39
CA TYR A 529 -8.51 22.21 28.54
C TYR A 529 -9.90 22.14 29.16
N PHE A 530 -10.00 21.84 30.46
CA PHE A 530 -11.29 21.81 31.16
C PHE A 530 -11.88 23.20 31.38
N ALA A 531 -11.06 24.22 31.64
CA ALA A 531 -11.52 25.60 31.73
C ALA A 531 -12.08 26.12 30.39
N GLU A 532 -11.36 25.92 29.28
CA GLU A 532 -11.82 26.28 27.94
C GLU A 532 -13.10 25.52 27.58
N ARG A 533 -13.18 24.22 27.91
CA ARG A 533 -14.40 23.42 27.73
C ARG A 533 -15.58 23.99 28.51
N ASN A 534 -15.39 24.30 29.79
CA ASN A 534 -16.46 24.84 30.64
C ASN A 534 -16.94 26.20 30.12
N ALA A 535 -16.03 27.09 29.74
CA ALA A 535 -16.36 28.39 29.18
C ALA A 535 -17.14 28.26 27.84
N ASP A 536 -16.78 27.30 27.00
CA ASP A 536 -17.51 27.04 25.75
C ASP A 536 -18.94 26.56 26.01
N PHE A 537 -19.17 25.64 26.96
CA PHE A 537 -20.52 25.19 27.30
C PHE A 537 -21.33 26.21 28.11
N GLU A 538 -20.68 27.14 28.78
CA GLU A 538 -21.33 28.29 29.40
C GLU A 538 -21.82 29.29 28.34
N ALA A 539 -21.00 29.59 27.33
CA ALA A 539 -21.38 30.45 26.21
C ALA A 539 -22.38 29.76 25.24
N HIS A 540 -22.27 28.45 25.08
CA HIS A 540 -23.08 27.64 24.15
C HIS A 540 -23.72 26.45 24.86
N PRO A 541 -24.76 26.67 25.69
CA PRO A 541 -25.36 25.63 26.52
C PRO A 541 -25.80 24.41 25.72
N LYS A 542 -25.23 23.25 26.07
CA LYS A 542 -25.54 21.98 25.42
C LYS A 542 -25.38 20.81 26.39
N ARG A 543 -26.47 20.08 26.63
CA ARG A 543 -26.48 18.91 27.52
C ARG A 543 -25.45 17.85 27.11
N ALA A 544 -24.81 17.24 28.09
CA ALA A 544 -23.92 16.12 27.87
C ALA A 544 -24.71 14.87 27.46
N GLY A 545 -24.13 14.05 26.57
CA GLY A 545 -24.72 12.75 26.22
C GLY A 545 -25.93 12.81 25.28
N GLU A 546 -26.01 13.76 24.34
CA GLU A 546 -27.07 13.84 23.32
C GLU A 546 -27.38 12.53 22.56
N LYS A 547 -26.42 11.61 22.41
CA LYS A 547 -26.67 10.29 21.80
C LYS A 547 -27.36 9.29 22.73
N ILE A 548 -27.42 9.60 24.02
CA ILE A 548 -27.86 8.73 25.11
C ILE A 548 -29.18 9.26 25.72
N TRP A 549 -29.37 10.58 25.77
CA TRP A 549 -30.38 11.22 26.64
C TRP A 549 -31.32 12.24 25.94
N ARG A 550 -31.53 12.19 24.62
CA ARG A 550 -32.25 13.25 23.88
C ARG A 550 -33.75 13.34 24.23
N CYS A 551 -34.06 14.35 25.05
CA CYS A 551 -35.25 15.22 25.05
C CYS A 551 -36.62 14.56 24.85
N GLU A 552 -37.33 14.27 25.95
CA GLU A 552 -38.71 13.79 25.87
C GLU A 552 -39.74 14.93 25.69
N ARG A 553 -40.55 14.83 24.63
CA ARG A 553 -42.03 14.88 24.73
C ARG A 553 -42.67 13.51 24.41
N GLN A 554 -41.86 12.46 24.18
CA GLN A 554 -42.17 11.02 24.07
C GLN A 554 -40.84 10.21 24.20
N PRO A 555 -40.86 8.89 24.50
CA PRO A 555 -40.03 8.26 25.53
C PRO A 555 -38.52 8.17 25.24
N ALA A 556 -37.73 8.28 26.31
CA ALA A 556 -36.28 8.14 26.37
C ALA A 556 -35.89 6.70 26.08
N VAL A 557 -35.76 6.36 24.80
CA VAL A 557 -35.21 5.07 24.40
C VAL A 557 -33.69 5.12 24.58
N PHE A 558 -33.25 4.74 25.77
CA PHE A 558 -31.88 4.33 26.00
C PHE A 558 -31.50 3.22 25.01
N SER A 559 -30.35 3.39 24.34
CA SER A 559 -29.79 2.36 23.50
C SER A 559 -28.69 1.61 24.24
N ALA A 560 -28.94 0.35 24.58
CA ALA A 560 -27.93 -0.57 25.10
C ALA A 560 -26.75 -0.78 24.13
N ALA A 561 -26.89 -0.38 22.87
CA ALA A 561 -25.83 -0.46 21.86
C ALA A 561 -24.86 0.74 21.89
N ASN A 562 -25.13 1.79 22.68
CA ASN A 562 -24.24 2.93 22.80
C ASN A 562 -23.03 2.61 23.67
N ASN A 563 -21.85 3.05 23.23
CA ASN A 563 -20.61 2.93 23.98
C ASN A 563 -19.95 4.31 24.13
N CYS A 564 -19.99 4.88 25.34
CA CYS A 564 -19.33 6.15 25.67
C CYS A 564 -17.80 6.06 25.58
N LYS A 565 -17.25 4.85 25.67
CA LYS A 565 -15.82 4.59 25.59
C LYS A 565 -15.40 4.46 24.12
N ASP A 566 -14.51 5.34 23.67
CA ASP A 566 -13.98 5.25 22.30
C ASP A 566 -13.11 4.01 22.16
N SER A 567 -13.49 3.08 21.28
CA SER A 567 -12.74 1.83 21.04
C SER A 567 -11.35 2.04 20.44
N ASN A 568 -11.08 3.21 19.86
CA ASN A 568 -9.78 3.55 19.27
C ASN A 568 -8.78 4.14 20.29
N TYR A 569 -9.18 4.22 21.57
CA TYR A 569 -8.38 4.80 22.64
C TYR A 569 -7.41 3.79 23.31
N ARG A 570 -7.54 2.48 23.05
CA ARG A 570 -6.63 1.46 23.59
C ARG A 570 -5.29 1.38 22.87
#